data_AF-A0A4U1IJ78-F1
#
_entry.id   AF-A0A4U1IJ78-F1
#
_cell.length_a   1.000
_cell.length_b   1.000
_cell.length_c   1.000
_cell.angle_alpha   90.00
_cell.angle_beta   90.00
_cell.angle_gamma   90.00
#
_symmetry.space_group_name_H-M   'P 1'
#
loop_
_entity.id
_entity.type
_entity.pdbx_description
1 polymer ?
#
loop_
_entity_poly.entity_id
_entity_poly.type
_entity_poly.pdbx_seq_one_letter_code
_entity_poly.pdbx_strand_id
1 'polypeptide(L)'
;MALRLVQAGEGNPRALVIAFLIGAELDPRLRAAFGPRTCVMADGAASGPMMEEILEFAHRRAGLRHVSRLALIGYSAGCQRVRALRLAGVEASAYLLADGTHASWPPADWQIDWLRQLVERARAGKALVVASHTMQTYTERLPKGKAFASTVRVLRMATGWELDRAGPLDAPAVTREGSLYVYSYASAGIDAAAHAAQLVRVVPELSARHLRPWLGPDQGPTAGRPPARRLPLGLIGFFAKMLFDESPRT
;
A
#
# COMPACT_ATOMS: atom_id res chain seq x y z
N MET A 1 -2.01 5.69 17.45
CA MET A 1 -0.65 5.12 17.31
C MET A 1 0.13 5.98 16.34
N ALA A 2 1.46 5.94 16.40
CA ALA A 2 2.35 6.78 15.60
C ALA A 2 3.21 5.92 14.67
N LEU A 3 3.64 6.53 13.56
CA LEU A 3 4.65 5.99 12.65
C LEU A 3 5.89 5.52 13.44
N ARG A 4 6.34 4.30 13.17
CA ARG A 4 7.54 3.70 13.78
C ARG A 4 8.50 3.16 12.74
N LEU A 5 9.77 3.10 13.12
CA LEU A 5 10.81 2.43 12.36
C LEU A 5 10.83 0.93 12.70
N VAL A 6 10.50 0.09 11.72
CA VAL A 6 10.59 -1.37 11.85
C VAL A 6 11.99 -1.85 11.48
N GLN A 7 12.62 -1.26 10.46
CA GLN A 7 13.96 -1.61 10.04
C GLN A 7 14.63 -0.42 9.36
N ALA A 8 15.84 -0.05 9.78
CA ALA A 8 16.58 1.06 9.15
C ALA A 8 16.97 0.77 7.69
N GLY A 9 17.23 -0.51 7.38
CA GLY A 9 17.75 -0.94 6.09
C GLY A 9 19.23 -0.62 5.90
N GLU A 10 19.85 -1.30 4.95
CA GLU A 10 21.27 -1.15 4.59
C GLU A 10 21.43 -0.60 3.17
N GLY A 11 22.51 0.15 2.93
CA GLY A 11 22.85 0.72 1.63
C GLY A 11 22.30 2.13 1.35
N ASN A 12 22.82 2.74 0.27
CA ASN A 12 22.43 4.06 -0.21
C ASN A 12 22.68 4.15 -1.73
N PRO A 13 21.64 4.29 -2.58
CA PRO A 13 20.22 4.35 -2.22
C PRO A 13 19.67 2.99 -1.75
N ARG A 14 18.55 2.99 -1.02
CA ARG A 14 17.84 1.77 -0.62
C ARG A 14 16.32 1.94 -0.71
N ALA A 15 15.59 0.82 -0.77
CA ALA A 15 14.14 0.85 -0.87
C ALA A 15 13.50 1.30 0.45
N LEU A 16 12.34 1.96 0.36
CA LEU A 16 11.49 2.34 1.47
C LEU A 16 10.13 1.64 1.36
N VAL A 17 9.72 0.95 2.42
CA VAL A 17 8.39 0.37 2.58
C VAL A 17 7.66 1.11 3.69
N ILE A 18 6.42 1.51 3.45
CA ILE A 18 5.55 2.13 4.45
C ILE A 18 4.27 1.30 4.55
N ALA A 19 3.97 0.83 5.75
CA ALA A 19 2.88 -0.12 6.00
C ALA A 19 1.85 0.43 6.99
N PHE A 20 0.58 0.47 6.62
CA PHE A 20 -0.48 1.11 7.40
C PHE A 20 -1.47 0.11 8.00
N LEU A 21 -1.94 0.44 9.20
CA LEU A 21 -2.75 -0.42 10.06
C LEU A 21 -2.07 -1.77 10.37
N ILE A 22 -0.77 -1.73 10.64
CA ILE A 22 0.03 -2.91 10.99
C ILE A 22 0.73 -2.68 12.32
N GLY A 23 0.31 -3.44 13.34
CA GLY A 23 0.80 -3.35 14.70
C GLY A 23 2.23 -3.86 14.87
N ALA A 24 2.86 -3.47 16.00
CA ALA A 24 4.26 -3.76 16.30
C ALA A 24 4.54 -5.27 16.47
N GLU A 25 3.52 -6.05 16.82
CA GLU A 25 3.56 -7.51 16.91
C GLU A 25 3.97 -8.19 15.58
N LEU A 26 3.80 -7.51 14.44
CA LEU A 26 4.22 -8.03 13.13
C LEU A 26 5.60 -7.57 12.68
N ASP A 27 6.30 -6.73 13.45
CA ASP A 27 7.62 -6.22 13.07
C ASP A 27 8.64 -7.32 12.74
N PRO A 28 8.74 -8.44 13.49
CA PRO A 28 9.65 -9.52 13.13
C PRO A 28 9.31 -10.16 11.77
N ARG A 29 8.00 -10.29 11.46
CA ARG A 29 7.54 -10.87 10.19
C ARG A 29 7.79 -9.93 9.02
N LEU A 30 7.62 -8.62 9.21
CA LEU A 30 7.95 -7.62 8.21
C LEU A 30 9.46 -7.59 7.92
N ARG A 31 10.31 -7.64 8.96
CA ARG A 31 11.78 -7.74 8.79
C ARG A 31 12.17 -8.98 8.00
N ALA A 32 11.62 -10.14 8.37
CA ALA A 32 11.86 -11.39 7.64
C ALA A 32 11.40 -11.31 6.18
N ALA A 33 10.23 -10.71 5.92
CA ALA A 33 9.68 -10.57 4.58
C ALA A 33 10.54 -9.71 3.66
N PHE A 34 11.12 -8.61 4.17
CA PHE A 34 11.86 -7.64 3.36
C PHE A 34 13.39 -7.84 3.34
N GLY A 35 13.94 -8.63 4.26
CA GLY A 35 15.38 -8.80 4.41
C GLY A 35 16.11 -7.52 4.82
N PRO A 36 17.43 -7.56 5.08
CA PRO A 36 18.14 -6.50 5.81
C PRO A 36 18.30 -5.19 5.03
N ARG A 37 18.19 -5.19 3.69
CA ARG A 37 18.46 -4.01 2.86
C ARG A 37 17.35 -2.96 2.86
N THR A 38 16.10 -3.38 3.03
CA THR A 38 14.94 -2.48 2.87
C THR A 38 14.74 -1.62 4.12
N CYS A 39 14.54 -0.32 3.98
CA CYS A 39 14.04 0.51 5.08
C CYS A 39 12.54 0.25 5.22
N VAL A 40 12.09 -0.17 6.41
CA VAL A 40 10.69 -0.52 6.67
C VAL A 40 10.14 0.36 7.78
N MET A 41 9.03 1.01 7.48
CA MET A 41 8.22 1.80 8.40
C MET A 41 6.83 1.23 8.46
N ALA A 42 6.23 1.36 9.63
CA ALA A 42 4.84 0.97 9.78
C ALA A 42 4.12 1.91 10.74
N ASP A 43 2.81 2.03 10.54
CA ASP A 43 1.89 2.70 11.43
C ASP A 43 0.79 1.72 11.82
N GLY A 44 0.46 1.68 13.12
CA GLY A 44 -0.65 0.87 13.63
C GLY A 44 -2.02 1.50 13.41
N ALA A 45 -2.09 2.72 12.84
CA ALA A 45 -3.33 3.42 12.54
C ALA A 45 -3.65 3.46 11.03
N ALA A 46 -4.94 3.64 10.72
CA ALA A 46 -5.44 3.92 9.37
C ALA A 46 -5.35 5.41 9.00
N SER A 47 -5.21 6.28 10.00
CA SER A 47 -4.75 7.66 9.85
C SER A 47 -3.23 7.71 10.02
N GLY A 48 -2.58 8.75 9.51
CA GLY A 48 -1.13 8.86 9.65
C GLY A 48 -0.55 10.09 8.94
N PRO A 49 0.76 10.28 9.06
CA PRO A 49 1.49 11.42 8.50
C PRO A 49 1.54 11.40 6.97
N MET A 50 1.61 12.57 6.34
CA MET A 50 1.81 12.73 4.89
C MET A 50 3.23 12.32 4.48
N MET A 51 3.47 12.18 3.17
CA MET A 51 4.73 11.64 2.66
C MET A 51 5.95 12.45 3.12
N GLU A 52 5.84 13.77 3.19
CA GLU A 52 6.93 14.65 3.65
C GLU A 52 7.35 14.31 5.08
N GLU A 53 6.39 14.20 5.99
CA GLU A 53 6.62 13.83 7.39
C GLU A 53 7.18 12.39 7.51
N ILE A 54 6.73 11.46 6.67
CA ILE A 54 7.26 10.09 6.63
C ILE A 54 8.72 10.09 6.18
N LEU A 55 9.06 10.85 5.14
CA LEU A 55 10.43 10.96 4.63
C LEU A 55 11.34 11.64 5.64
N GLU A 56 10.86 12.68 6.31
CA GLU A 56 11.60 13.35 7.38
C GLU A 56 11.84 12.40 8.57
N PHE A 57 10.82 11.63 8.97
CA PHE A 57 10.96 10.60 9.99
C PHE A 57 11.98 9.53 9.56
N ALA A 58 11.98 9.12 8.28
CA ALA A 58 12.95 8.16 7.72
C ALA A 58 14.37 8.68 7.69
N HIS A 59 14.52 9.95 7.35
CA HIS A 59 15.81 10.60 7.43
C HIS A 59 16.33 10.60 8.87
N ARG A 60 15.51 11.08 9.82
CA ARG A 60 15.91 11.23 11.23
C ARG A 60 16.15 9.90 11.94
N ARG A 61 15.32 8.88 11.69
CA ARG A 61 15.36 7.61 12.44
C ARG A 61 16.22 6.53 11.79
N ALA A 62 16.33 6.52 10.46
CA ALA A 62 17.06 5.49 9.73
C ALA A 62 18.28 6.03 8.97
N GLY A 63 18.53 7.35 8.99
CA GLY A 63 19.56 7.95 8.14
C GLY A 63 19.26 7.78 6.65
N LEU A 64 17.99 7.65 6.27
CA LEU A 64 17.60 7.47 4.87
C LEU A 64 17.83 8.77 4.10
N ARG A 65 18.74 8.75 3.13
CA ARG A 65 19.09 9.92 2.30
C ARG A 65 18.55 9.83 0.87
N HIS A 66 18.51 8.62 0.30
CA HIS A 66 17.99 8.37 -1.04
C HIS A 66 17.14 7.11 -1.05
N VAL A 67 15.93 7.24 -1.57
CA VAL A 67 14.99 6.15 -1.79
C VAL A 67 15.18 5.64 -3.21
N SER A 68 15.63 4.39 -3.37
CA SER A 68 15.72 3.77 -4.71
C SER A 68 14.33 3.43 -5.27
N ARG A 69 13.47 2.91 -4.39
CA ARG A 69 12.09 2.50 -4.68
C ARG A 69 11.21 2.68 -3.46
N LEU A 70 9.97 3.03 -3.70
CA LEU A 70 8.93 3.16 -2.69
C LEU A 70 7.91 2.02 -2.83
N ALA A 71 7.50 1.42 -1.72
CA ALA A 71 6.33 0.55 -1.65
C ALA A 71 5.35 1.02 -0.57
N LEU A 72 4.05 0.90 -0.85
CA LEU A 72 2.99 1.21 0.10
C LEU A 72 2.17 -0.05 0.39
N ILE A 73 1.94 -0.31 1.67
CA ILE A 73 1.15 -1.45 2.15
C ILE A 73 0.00 -0.92 2.98
N GLY A 74 -1.21 -1.39 2.72
CA GLY A 74 -2.37 -1.15 3.56
C GLY A 74 -3.07 -2.46 3.89
N TYR A 75 -3.42 -2.66 5.15
CA TYR A 75 -4.36 -3.69 5.57
C TYR A 75 -5.68 -3.04 6.00
N SER A 76 -6.83 -3.59 5.58
CA SER A 76 -8.15 -3.09 5.97
C SER A 76 -8.26 -1.57 5.77
N ALA A 77 -8.69 -0.80 6.77
CA ALA A 77 -8.73 0.66 6.71
C ALA A 77 -7.37 1.34 6.39
N GLY A 78 -6.23 0.68 6.60
CA GLY A 78 -4.92 1.15 6.15
C GLY A 78 -4.82 1.34 4.63
N CYS A 79 -5.62 0.63 3.83
CA CYS A 79 -5.73 0.88 2.39
C CYS A 79 -6.27 2.29 2.08
N GLN A 80 -7.08 2.87 2.97
CA GLN A 80 -7.55 4.25 2.81
C GLN A 80 -6.40 5.25 2.94
N ARG A 81 -5.38 4.95 3.75
CA ARG A 81 -4.17 5.75 3.84
C ARG A 81 -3.34 5.67 2.56
N VAL A 82 -3.20 4.47 2.00
CA VAL A 82 -2.54 4.28 0.70
C VAL A 82 -3.28 5.09 -0.39
N ARG A 83 -4.61 5.03 -0.43
CA ARG A 83 -5.43 5.85 -1.32
C ARG A 83 -5.18 7.35 -1.10
N ALA A 84 -5.20 7.83 0.13
CA ALA A 84 -4.99 9.24 0.44
C ALA A 84 -3.62 9.74 -0.06
N LEU A 85 -2.54 8.98 0.17
CA LEU A 85 -1.22 9.31 -0.35
C LEU A 85 -1.21 9.33 -1.88
N ARG A 86 -1.87 8.36 -2.53
CA ARG A 86 -1.93 8.28 -3.99
C ARG A 86 -2.68 9.47 -4.60
N LEU A 87 -3.79 9.88 -3.99
CA LEU A 87 -4.57 11.05 -4.40
C LEU A 87 -3.80 12.36 -4.16
N ALA A 88 -2.92 12.40 -3.16
CA ALA A 88 -1.99 13.49 -2.92
C ALA A 88 -0.75 13.47 -3.86
N GLY A 89 -0.74 12.62 -4.89
CA GLY A 89 0.32 12.59 -5.91
C GLY A 89 1.50 11.67 -5.61
N VAL A 90 1.45 10.85 -4.55
CA VAL A 90 2.52 9.88 -4.26
C VAL A 90 2.48 8.71 -5.25
N GLU A 91 3.53 8.58 -6.05
CA GLU A 91 3.73 7.44 -6.96
C GLU A 91 4.73 6.44 -6.36
N ALA A 92 4.25 5.28 -5.92
CA ALA A 92 5.08 4.18 -5.47
C ALA A 92 5.37 3.20 -6.62
N SER A 93 6.46 2.46 -6.48
CA SER A 93 6.82 1.39 -7.42
C SER A 93 6.06 0.09 -7.16
N ALA A 94 5.57 -0.12 -5.93
CA ALA A 94 4.83 -1.31 -5.54
C ALA A 94 3.72 -0.98 -4.52
N TYR A 95 2.62 -1.71 -4.60
CA TYR A 95 1.46 -1.59 -3.72
C TYR A 95 1.03 -2.97 -3.22
N LEU A 96 0.75 -3.09 -1.93
CA LEU A 96 0.06 -4.23 -1.34
C LEU A 96 -1.23 -3.75 -0.65
N LEU A 97 -2.38 -4.12 -1.20
CA LEU A 97 -3.70 -3.74 -0.73
C LEU A 97 -4.41 -4.97 -0.15
N ALA A 98 -4.24 -5.21 1.14
CA ALA A 98 -4.74 -6.40 1.81
C ALA A 98 -6.12 -6.18 2.41
N ASP A 99 -7.14 -6.75 1.76
CA ASP A 99 -8.52 -6.84 2.21
C ASP A 99 -9.09 -5.53 2.79
N GLY A 100 -8.97 -4.44 2.04
CA GLY A 100 -9.33 -3.12 2.56
C GLY A 100 -9.71 -2.06 1.54
N THR A 101 -9.84 -2.41 0.26
CA THR A 101 -10.19 -1.46 -0.81
C THR A 101 -11.66 -1.06 -0.78
N HIS A 102 -12.20 -0.64 0.37
CA HIS A 102 -13.61 -0.27 0.50
C HIS A 102 -13.94 1.07 -0.17
N ALA A 103 -15.21 1.20 -0.59
CA ALA A 103 -15.81 2.41 -1.14
C ALA A 103 -17.19 2.65 -0.51
N SER A 104 -17.76 3.84 -0.67
CA SER A 104 -19.11 4.15 -0.20
C SER A 104 -20.16 3.24 -0.84
N TRP A 105 -21.40 3.33 -0.35
CA TRP A 105 -22.54 2.64 -0.96
C TRP A 105 -23.65 3.63 -1.34
N PRO A 106 -23.86 3.92 -2.64
CA PRO A 106 -23.07 3.45 -3.78
C PRO A 106 -21.64 4.03 -3.81
N PRO A 107 -20.67 3.36 -4.49
CA PRO A 107 -19.32 3.88 -4.63
C PRO A 107 -19.29 5.20 -5.41
N ALA A 108 -18.53 6.18 -4.94
CA ALA A 108 -18.20 7.36 -5.73
C ALA A 108 -17.05 7.05 -6.70
N ASP A 109 -17.08 7.61 -7.92
CA ASP A 109 -16.13 7.28 -8.99
C ASP A 109 -14.67 7.44 -8.57
N TRP A 110 -14.34 8.55 -7.89
CA TRP A 110 -12.97 8.83 -7.42
C TRP A 110 -12.42 7.74 -6.48
N GLN A 111 -13.30 7.02 -5.76
CA GLN A 111 -12.89 5.94 -4.85
C GLN A 111 -12.47 4.67 -5.60
N ILE A 112 -12.84 4.56 -6.87
CA ILE A 112 -12.52 3.44 -7.76
C ILE A 112 -11.42 3.85 -8.75
N ASP A 113 -11.46 5.08 -9.26
CA ASP A 113 -10.60 5.52 -10.36
C ASP A 113 -9.11 5.53 -10.01
N TRP A 114 -8.74 5.87 -8.77
CA TRP A 114 -7.34 5.76 -8.34
C TRP A 114 -6.83 4.32 -8.45
N LEU A 115 -7.69 3.33 -8.19
CA LEU A 115 -7.35 1.91 -8.25
C LEU A 115 -7.35 1.42 -9.70
N ARG A 116 -8.28 1.88 -10.55
CA ARG A 116 -8.24 1.65 -12.00
C ARG A 116 -6.94 2.15 -12.61
N GLN A 117 -6.51 3.37 -12.25
CA GLN A 117 -5.24 3.91 -12.70
C GLN A 117 -4.04 3.07 -12.23
N LEU A 118 -4.06 2.55 -11.00
CA LEU A 118 -3.02 1.63 -10.52
C LEU A 118 -3.04 0.29 -11.27
N VAL A 119 -4.23 -0.26 -11.55
CA VAL A 119 -4.43 -1.48 -12.35
C VAL A 119 -3.82 -1.31 -13.74
N GLU A 120 -4.12 -0.22 -14.44
CA GLU A 120 -3.56 0.05 -15.77
C GLU A 120 -2.03 0.21 -15.74
N ARG A 121 -1.51 0.88 -14.72
CA ARG A 121 -0.05 0.97 -14.53
C ARG A 121 0.59 -0.39 -14.28
N ALA A 122 -0.08 -1.28 -13.55
CA ALA A 122 0.39 -2.62 -13.27
C ALA A 122 0.36 -3.53 -14.51
N ARG A 123 -0.71 -3.46 -15.30
CA ARG A 123 -0.80 -4.12 -16.62
C ARG A 123 0.32 -3.65 -17.55
N ALA A 124 0.61 -2.36 -17.55
CA ALA A 124 1.70 -1.76 -18.32
C ALA A 124 3.11 -2.00 -17.73
N GLY A 125 3.25 -2.76 -16.64
CA GLY A 125 4.54 -3.04 -15.99
C GLY A 125 5.22 -1.82 -15.33
N LYS A 126 4.50 -0.72 -15.15
CA LYS A 126 5.01 0.54 -14.56
C LYS A 126 5.00 0.54 -13.02
N ALA A 127 4.24 -0.37 -12.41
CA ALA A 127 4.19 -0.60 -10.98
C ALA A 127 3.83 -2.06 -10.70
N LEU A 128 4.16 -2.55 -9.51
CA LEU A 128 3.61 -3.79 -8.97
C LEU A 128 2.35 -3.46 -8.16
N VAL A 129 1.25 -4.15 -8.43
CA VAL A 129 0.03 -4.07 -7.61
C VAL A 129 -0.34 -5.47 -7.19
N VAL A 130 -0.26 -5.73 -5.90
CA VAL A 130 -0.76 -6.95 -5.27
C VAL A 130 -1.95 -6.57 -4.40
N ALA A 131 -3.10 -7.15 -4.65
CA ALA A 131 -4.27 -7.01 -3.81
C ALA A 131 -4.68 -8.38 -3.27
N SER A 132 -5.33 -8.37 -2.12
CA SER A 132 -6.05 -9.54 -1.63
C SER A 132 -7.43 -9.16 -1.15
N HIS A 133 -8.33 -10.14 -1.14
CA HIS A 133 -9.63 -10.00 -0.53
C HIS A 133 -10.08 -11.32 0.09
N THR A 134 -10.93 -11.20 1.10
CA THR A 134 -11.82 -12.28 1.52
C THR A 134 -13.13 -12.22 0.71
N MET A 135 -14.01 -13.21 0.88
CA MET A 135 -15.37 -13.19 0.31
C MET A 135 -16.38 -12.53 1.25
N GLN A 136 -15.90 -11.68 2.17
CA GLN A 136 -16.71 -10.98 3.16
C GLN A 136 -17.51 -9.83 2.50
N THR A 137 -18.82 -10.03 2.34
CA THR A 137 -19.73 -9.11 1.64
C THR A 137 -20.84 -8.54 2.51
N TYR A 138 -20.88 -8.87 3.81
CA TYR A 138 -21.93 -8.36 4.72
C TYR A 138 -21.98 -6.84 4.82
N THR A 139 -20.87 -6.15 4.54
CA THR A 139 -20.76 -4.68 4.60
C THR A 139 -21.76 -3.99 3.70
N GLU A 140 -22.19 -4.67 2.64
CA GLU A 140 -23.15 -4.18 1.65
C GLU A 140 -24.61 -4.38 2.10
N ARG A 141 -24.82 -5.22 3.12
CA ARG A 141 -26.13 -5.54 3.71
C ARG A 141 -26.36 -4.83 5.05
N LEU A 142 -25.42 -3.98 5.48
CA LEU A 142 -25.59 -3.17 6.68
C LEU A 142 -26.75 -2.17 6.51
N PRO A 143 -27.33 -1.67 7.62
CA PRO A 143 -28.40 -0.68 7.57
C PRO A 143 -28.05 0.55 6.70
N LYS A 144 -29.08 1.22 6.18
CA LYS A 144 -28.92 2.45 5.38
C LYS A 144 -28.05 3.47 6.13
N GLY A 145 -27.08 4.05 5.41
CA GLY A 145 -26.09 4.98 5.98
C GLY A 145 -24.87 4.31 6.64
N LYS A 146 -24.88 2.98 6.80
CA LYS A 146 -23.74 2.20 7.31
C LYS A 146 -23.16 1.24 6.26
N ALA A 147 -23.90 0.98 5.19
CA ALA A 147 -23.44 0.12 4.11
C ALA A 147 -22.26 0.73 3.34
N PHE A 148 -21.33 -0.15 2.93
CA PHE A 148 -20.19 0.20 2.10
C PHE A 148 -19.80 -0.99 1.21
N ALA A 149 -19.24 -0.69 0.04
CA ALA A 149 -18.84 -1.72 -0.92
C ALA A 149 -17.71 -2.59 -0.35
N SER A 150 -17.89 -3.91 -0.46
CA SER A 150 -16.89 -4.89 -0.02
C SER A 150 -15.60 -4.78 -0.83
N THR A 151 -14.49 -5.27 -0.27
CA THR A 151 -13.18 -5.31 -0.96
C THR A 151 -13.31 -5.97 -2.34
N VAL A 152 -13.94 -7.15 -2.40
CA VAL A 152 -14.11 -7.91 -3.64
C VAL A 152 -14.89 -7.13 -4.69
N ARG A 153 -15.99 -6.45 -4.30
CA ARG A 153 -16.73 -5.61 -5.25
C ARG A 153 -15.86 -4.49 -5.82
N VAL A 154 -15.12 -3.78 -4.98
CA VAL A 154 -14.27 -2.68 -5.46
C VAL A 154 -13.15 -3.20 -6.37
N LEU A 155 -12.56 -4.36 -6.05
CA LEU A 155 -11.57 -4.99 -6.93
C LEU A 155 -12.19 -5.41 -8.27
N ARG A 156 -13.41 -5.95 -8.30
CA ARG A 156 -14.15 -6.22 -9.56
C ARG A 156 -14.32 -4.95 -10.40
N MET A 157 -14.79 -3.88 -9.77
CA MET A 157 -15.02 -2.58 -10.44
C MET A 157 -13.73 -1.94 -10.97
N ALA A 158 -12.60 -2.14 -10.28
CA ALA A 158 -11.32 -1.56 -10.65
C ALA A 158 -10.55 -2.40 -11.68
N THR A 159 -10.67 -3.73 -11.62
CA THR A 159 -9.93 -4.66 -12.49
C THR A 159 -10.72 -5.08 -13.74
N GLY A 160 -12.05 -5.09 -13.67
CA GLY A 160 -12.92 -5.71 -14.66
C GLY A 160 -12.97 -7.23 -14.59
N TRP A 161 -12.38 -7.85 -13.56
CA TRP A 161 -12.44 -9.31 -13.37
C TRP A 161 -13.63 -9.71 -12.50
N GLU A 162 -14.18 -10.89 -12.77
CA GLU A 162 -15.29 -11.45 -11.98
C GLU A 162 -14.87 -11.84 -10.55
N LEU A 163 -13.67 -12.36 -10.33
CA LEU A 163 -13.17 -12.75 -8.99
C LEU A 163 -14.15 -13.66 -8.19
N ASP A 164 -14.77 -14.63 -8.86
CA ASP A 164 -15.75 -15.55 -8.23
C ASP A 164 -15.11 -16.81 -7.63
N ARG A 165 -13.90 -17.15 -8.09
CA ARG A 165 -13.12 -18.27 -7.55
C ARG A 165 -12.31 -17.80 -6.36
N ALA A 166 -12.41 -18.51 -5.25
CA ALA A 166 -11.62 -18.27 -4.03
C ALA A 166 -11.15 -19.61 -3.45
N GLY A 167 -10.00 -19.60 -2.78
CA GLY A 167 -9.40 -20.81 -2.19
C GLY A 167 -9.06 -20.64 -0.71
N PRO A 168 -8.72 -21.72 0.01
CA PRO A 168 -8.35 -21.63 1.42
C PRO A 168 -7.08 -20.79 1.62
N LEU A 169 -6.78 -20.44 2.87
CA LEU A 169 -5.65 -19.58 3.23
C LEU A 169 -4.30 -20.05 2.69
N ASP A 170 -4.07 -21.37 2.64
CA ASP A 170 -2.82 -21.96 2.16
C ASP A 170 -2.79 -22.16 0.63
N ALA A 171 -3.93 -22.05 -0.04
CA ALA A 171 -4.06 -22.24 -1.49
C ALA A 171 -5.14 -21.29 -2.06
N PRO A 172 -4.93 -19.96 -2.00
CA PRO A 172 -5.89 -18.99 -2.54
C PRO A 172 -6.00 -19.11 -4.06
N ALA A 173 -7.14 -18.70 -4.61
CA ALA A 173 -7.21 -18.49 -6.04
C ALA A 173 -6.43 -17.21 -6.39
N VAL A 174 -5.65 -17.26 -7.47
CA VAL A 174 -4.81 -16.14 -7.91
C VAL A 174 -5.20 -15.75 -9.32
N THR A 175 -5.66 -14.50 -9.49
CA THR A 175 -5.89 -13.90 -10.80
C THR A 175 -4.76 -12.90 -11.07
N ARG A 176 -4.14 -12.96 -12.25
CA ARG A 176 -2.99 -12.09 -12.57
C ARG A 176 -2.94 -11.68 -14.03
N GLU A 177 -2.35 -10.51 -14.27
CA GLU A 177 -2.05 -9.98 -15.60
C GLU A 177 -0.88 -8.99 -15.48
N GLY A 178 0.24 -9.26 -16.18
CA GLY A 178 1.45 -8.44 -16.04
C GLY A 178 1.93 -8.37 -14.59
N SER A 179 2.06 -7.15 -14.05
CA SER A 179 2.43 -6.88 -12.66
C SER A 179 1.23 -6.65 -11.73
N LEU A 180 0.03 -7.06 -12.15
CA LEU A 180 -1.19 -7.05 -11.32
C LEU A 180 -1.49 -8.45 -10.81
N TYR A 181 -1.65 -8.58 -9.49
CA TYR A 181 -2.01 -9.82 -8.81
C TYR A 181 -3.19 -9.57 -7.86
N VAL A 182 -4.22 -10.42 -7.94
CA VAL A 182 -5.33 -10.46 -6.98
C VAL A 182 -5.42 -11.85 -6.38
N TYR A 183 -5.26 -11.91 -5.05
CA TYR A 183 -5.39 -13.11 -4.24
C TYR A 183 -6.79 -13.19 -3.61
N SER A 184 -7.56 -14.21 -3.99
CA SER A 184 -8.94 -14.42 -3.58
C SER A 184 -9.02 -15.54 -2.54
N TYR A 185 -9.31 -15.16 -1.29
CA TYR A 185 -9.40 -16.06 -0.15
C TYR A 185 -10.86 -16.40 0.18
N ALA A 186 -11.16 -17.69 0.30
CA ALA A 186 -12.47 -18.16 0.71
C ALA A 186 -12.74 -17.74 2.15
N SER A 187 -13.97 -17.29 2.42
CA SER A 187 -14.43 -16.92 3.76
C SER A 187 -15.95 -17.03 3.81
N ALA A 188 -16.51 -17.02 5.03
CA ALA A 188 -17.94 -16.76 5.19
C ALA A 188 -18.28 -15.29 4.82
N GLY A 189 -19.59 -15.00 4.70
CA GLY A 189 -20.06 -13.64 4.39
C GLY A 189 -19.75 -12.60 5.48
N ILE A 190 -19.58 -13.04 6.73
CA ILE A 190 -19.04 -12.31 7.88
C ILE A 190 -17.97 -13.21 8.49
N ASP A 191 -16.71 -12.80 8.44
CA ASP A 191 -15.60 -13.68 8.84
C ASP A 191 -14.41 -12.88 9.38
N ALA A 192 -14.47 -12.51 10.66
CA ALA A 192 -13.42 -11.74 11.31
C ALA A 192 -12.08 -12.49 11.36
N ALA A 193 -12.11 -13.83 11.43
CA ALA A 193 -10.91 -14.65 11.47
C ALA A 193 -10.20 -14.66 10.11
N ALA A 194 -10.94 -14.84 9.01
CA ALA A 194 -10.39 -14.73 7.66
C ALA A 194 -9.83 -13.33 7.39
N HIS A 195 -10.52 -12.28 7.83
CA HIS A 195 -10.04 -10.91 7.72
C HIS A 195 -8.73 -10.70 8.52
N ALA A 196 -8.68 -11.11 9.78
CA ALA A 196 -7.48 -11.02 10.61
C ALA A 196 -6.30 -11.83 10.03
N ALA A 197 -6.57 -12.98 9.41
CA ALA A 197 -5.55 -13.78 8.73
C ALA A 197 -4.86 -13.02 7.58
N GLN A 198 -5.55 -12.05 6.95
CA GLN A 198 -4.94 -11.20 5.92
C GLN A 198 -3.79 -10.37 6.51
N LEU A 199 -3.97 -9.83 7.72
CA LEU A 199 -2.92 -9.10 8.42
C LEU A 199 -1.78 -10.03 8.87
N VAL A 200 -2.11 -11.08 9.62
CA VAL A 200 -1.06 -11.86 10.31
C VAL A 200 -0.30 -12.79 9.37
N ARG A 201 -0.92 -13.32 8.31
CA ARG A 201 -0.31 -14.28 7.39
C ARG A 201 -0.09 -13.72 5.99
N VAL A 202 -1.13 -13.16 5.39
CA VAL A 202 -1.10 -12.77 3.96
C VAL A 202 -0.18 -11.57 3.72
N VAL A 203 -0.23 -10.52 4.54
CA VAL A 203 0.62 -9.33 4.36
C VAL A 203 2.11 -9.70 4.38
N PRO A 204 2.66 -10.42 5.38
CA PRO A 204 4.04 -10.87 5.34
C PRO A 204 4.37 -11.78 4.16
N GLU A 205 3.50 -12.75 3.84
CA GLU A 205 3.75 -13.70 2.75
C GLU A 205 3.82 -13.00 1.39
N LEU A 206 2.84 -12.16 1.07
CA LEU A 206 2.79 -11.44 -0.20
C LEU A 206 3.89 -10.36 -0.29
N SER A 207 4.27 -9.76 0.84
CA SER A 207 5.44 -8.88 0.92
C SER A 207 6.72 -9.61 0.52
N ALA A 208 6.96 -10.80 1.08
CA ALA A 208 8.13 -11.61 0.80
C ALA A 208 8.13 -12.13 -0.64
N ARG A 209 6.97 -12.59 -1.12
CA ARG A 209 6.81 -13.21 -2.45
C ARG A 209 6.92 -12.19 -3.59
N HIS A 210 6.39 -10.98 -3.42
CA HIS A 210 6.25 -10.02 -4.52
C HIS A 210 7.00 -8.72 -4.32
N LEU A 211 6.76 -8.05 -3.19
CA LEU A 211 7.33 -6.71 -2.97
C LEU A 211 8.84 -6.79 -2.80
N ARG A 212 9.36 -7.72 -1.99
CA ARG A 212 10.82 -7.86 -1.80
C ARG A 212 11.57 -8.08 -3.12
N PRO A 213 11.20 -9.05 -3.99
CA PRO A 213 11.83 -9.20 -5.30
C PRO A 213 11.71 -7.95 -6.17
N TRP A 214 10.57 -7.27 -6.14
CA TRP A 214 10.36 -6.03 -6.90
C TRP A 214 11.22 -4.85 -6.42
N LEU A 215 11.53 -4.80 -5.13
CA LEU A 215 12.37 -3.75 -4.54
C LEU A 215 13.87 -4.05 -4.65
N GLY A 216 14.25 -5.26 -5.04
CA GLY A 216 15.63 -5.70 -5.18
C GLY A 216 16.41 -4.99 -6.30
N PRO A 217 17.75 -4.95 -6.21
CA PRO A 217 18.62 -4.26 -7.16
C PRO A 217 18.56 -4.84 -8.59
N ASP A 218 18.19 -6.12 -8.73
CA ASP A 218 18.26 -6.87 -10.00
C ASP A 218 17.07 -6.60 -10.95
N GLN A 219 16.05 -5.86 -10.51
CA GLN A 219 15.08 -5.34 -11.45
C GLN A 219 15.68 -4.07 -12.06
N GLY A 220 16.28 -4.17 -13.24
CA GLY A 220 16.66 -2.98 -14.02
C GLY A 220 15.43 -2.11 -14.31
N PRO A 221 15.60 -0.81 -14.61
CA PRO A 221 14.50 -0.04 -15.17
C PRO A 221 14.06 -0.71 -16.48
N THR A 222 12.86 -1.28 -16.50
CA THR A 222 12.16 -1.57 -17.76
C THR A 222 12.20 -0.29 -18.60
N ALA A 223 12.72 -0.41 -19.81
CA ALA A 223 13.13 0.68 -20.68
C ALA A 223 12.11 1.84 -20.72
N GLY A 224 12.61 3.07 -20.55
CA GLY A 224 11.84 4.29 -20.84
C GLY A 224 11.70 5.32 -19.72
N ARG A 225 12.34 5.17 -18.55
CA ARG A 225 12.31 6.21 -17.52
C ARG A 225 13.48 7.18 -17.70
N PRO A 226 13.26 8.49 -18.01
CA PRO A 226 14.31 9.48 -17.85
C PRO A 226 14.74 9.49 -16.37
N PRO A 227 16.03 9.74 -16.09
CA PRO A 227 16.52 9.73 -14.71
C PRO A 227 15.68 10.69 -13.87
N ALA A 228 15.12 10.18 -12.77
CA ALA A 228 14.47 11.03 -11.79
C ALA A 228 15.46 12.11 -11.37
N ARG A 229 15.09 13.38 -11.55
CA ARG A 229 15.88 14.51 -11.03
C ARG A 229 16.12 14.24 -9.55
N ARG A 230 17.40 14.08 -9.20
CA ARG A 230 17.86 13.93 -7.82
C ARG A 230 17.56 15.24 -7.09
N LEU A 231 16.42 15.31 -6.41
CA LEU A 231 16.15 16.40 -5.50
C LEU A 231 16.75 16.02 -4.14
N PRO A 232 17.75 16.75 -3.63
CA PRO A 232 18.23 16.53 -2.28
C PRO A 232 17.09 16.85 -1.30
N LEU A 233 16.73 15.88 -0.45
CA LEU A 233 15.68 16.02 0.58
C LEU A 233 15.91 17.23 1.51
N GLY A 234 17.14 17.75 1.60
CA GLY A 234 17.47 18.93 2.40
C GLY A 234 16.92 20.27 1.90
N LEU A 235 16.33 20.33 0.69
CA LEU A 235 15.78 21.57 0.11
C LEU A 235 14.24 21.67 0.16
N ILE A 236 13.54 20.57 0.45
CA ILE A 236 12.07 20.55 0.46
C ILE A 236 11.52 21.30 1.69
N GLY A 237 12.20 21.21 2.84
CA GLY A 237 11.79 21.91 4.07
C GLY A 237 11.88 23.44 4.01
N PHE A 238 12.63 24.00 3.06
CA PHE A 238 12.80 25.47 2.97
C PHE A 238 11.76 26.14 2.06
N PHE A 239 11.30 25.46 1.01
CA PHE A 239 10.30 26.03 0.08
C PHE A 239 8.86 25.92 0.60
N ALA A 240 8.53 24.88 1.37
CA ALA A 240 7.19 24.73 1.95
C ALA A 240 6.88 25.82 3.01
N LYS A 241 7.90 26.37 3.68
CA LYS A 241 7.70 27.42 4.68
C LYS A 241 7.48 28.82 4.08
N MET A 242 7.94 29.07 2.85
CA MET A 242 7.76 30.38 2.21
C MET A 242 6.41 30.54 1.47
N LEU A 243 5.73 29.47 1.11
CA LEU A 243 4.49 29.53 0.33
C LEU A 243 3.21 29.57 1.19
N PHE A 244 3.31 29.37 2.51
CA PHE A 244 2.17 29.30 3.42
C PHE A 244 2.22 30.27 4.61
N ASP A 245 3.21 31.18 4.64
CA ASP A 245 3.28 32.25 5.64
C ASP A 245 2.84 33.59 5.03
N GLU A 246 1.62 33.62 4.49
CA GLU A 246 0.85 34.86 4.39
C GLU A 246 -0.13 34.90 5.58
N SER A 247 0.37 35.35 6.71
CA SER A 247 -0.48 35.88 7.78
C SER A 247 -1.13 37.17 7.27
N PRO A 248 -2.48 37.29 7.24
CA PRO A 248 -3.09 38.59 7.00
C PRO A 248 -2.85 39.47 8.23
N ARG A 249 -2.09 40.55 8.04
CA ARG A 249 -2.03 41.65 9.00
C ARG A 249 -3.39 42.35 9.03
N THR A 250 -4.13 42.18 10.12
CA THR A 250 -4.97 43.22 10.74
C THR A 250 -5.09 42.92 12.22
#